data_AF-K9D1H8-F1
#
_entry.id   AF-K9D1H8-F1
#
_cell.length_a   1.000
_cell.length_b   1.000
_cell.length_c   1.000
_cell.angle_alpha   90.00
_cell.angle_beta   90.00
_cell.angle_gamma   90.00
#
_symmetry.space_group_name_H-M   'P 1'
#
loop_
_entity.id
_entity.type
_entity.pdbx_description
1 polymer ?
#
loop_
_entity_poly.entity_id
_entity_poly.type
_entity_poly.pdbx_seq_one_letter_code
_entity_poly.pdbx_strand_id
1 'polypeptide(L)'
;MATVPADKAQDYVIADIGLAAFGRKEIEIAETEMPGLMALRAEFGASQPLKGARITGSLHMTIQTAVLIETLTALGAQVRWATCNIYSTQDHAAAAIAASGVPVFAVKGESLQEYWDYVERIFDWHNDDSGVCNLILDDGGDATMFALWGARVEAGEELFTPSNEEEEIFCAVLKRVLAERPGFLTKTVQSIKGVSEETTTGVHRLYELSKKGKLPFPAINVNDSVTKSKFDNLYGCKESLVDAIRRGTDVMLAGKVACVAGFGDVGKGSAASLRNGGARVLVTEIDPICALQAAMEGYEVVTMEEAAPRADIFVTATGNEGVLTVDHMRAMKNMAIVSNIGHFDSEIEIAGLANMKWTEIKPQVDEVEFPDGKKIIVLSKGRLVNLGNATGHPSFVMSASFTNQTLAQIELWTKSETYGNDVYVLPKHLDEKVAALHLEKLGVKLTQLSQRQADYIGVPVEGPFKPDHYRY
;
A
#
# COMPACT_ATOMS: atom_id res chain seq x y z
N MET A 1 -14.75 49.76 -7.49
CA MET A 1 -13.92 49.27 -6.36
C MET A 1 -14.54 47.95 -5.91
N ALA A 2 -13.91 46.79 -5.94
CA ALA A 2 -12.69 46.33 -6.55
C ALA A 2 -13.04 44.96 -7.15
N THR A 3 -12.62 44.69 -8.38
CA THR A 3 -12.72 43.36 -9.01
C THR A 3 -11.77 42.43 -8.27
N VAL A 4 -12.33 41.49 -7.52
CA VAL A 4 -11.60 40.35 -6.97
C VAL A 4 -11.00 39.60 -8.18
N PRO A 5 -9.69 39.30 -8.20
CA PRO A 5 -9.10 38.50 -9.26
C PRO A 5 -9.80 37.13 -9.30
N ALA A 6 -9.95 36.52 -10.47
CA ALA A 6 -10.38 35.13 -10.56
C ALA A 6 -9.47 34.26 -9.68
N ASP A 7 -10.01 33.75 -8.58
CA ASP A 7 -9.30 32.83 -7.67
C ASP A 7 -8.75 31.66 -8.49
N LYS A 8 -7.49 31.29 -8.24
CA LYS A 8 -6.95 30.02 -8.73
C LYS A 8 -7.91 28.92 -8.29
N ALA A 9 -8.54 28.23 -9.23
CA ALA A 9 -9.43 27.12 -8.92
C ALA A 9 -8.72 26.13 -7.97
N GLN A 10 -9.42 25.73 -6.92
CA GLN A 10 -8.92 24.81 -5.91
C GLN A 10 -8.62 23.44 -6.56
N ASP A 11 -7.34 23.09 -6.72
CA ASP A 11 -6.90 21.84 -7.38
C ASP A 11 -6.56 20.74 -6.36
N TYR A 12 -7.50 20.49 -5.45
CA TYR A 12 -7.45 19.38 -4.49
C TYR A 12 -8.86 19.04 -4.01
N VAL A 13 -9.08 17.79 -3.58
CA VAL A 13 -10.29 17.32 -2.91
C VAL A 13 -9.87 16.57 -1.64
N ILE A 14 -10.20 17.14 -0.49
CA ILE A 14 -9.87 16.64 0.85
C ILE A 14 -11.06 16.87 1.78
N ALA A 15 -11.08 16.22 2.94
CA ALA A 15 -12.18 16.35 3.90
C ALA A 15 -12.29 17.77 4.50
N ASP A 16 -11.18 18.29 5.04
CA ASP A 16 -11.16 19.58 5.72
C ASP A 16 -9.75 20.20 5.73
N ILE A 17 -9.57 21.32 5.02
CA ILE A 17 -8.30 22.07 4.99
C ILE A 17 -7.92 22.65 6.37
N GLY A 18 -8.89 22.83 7.27
CA GLY A 18 -8.68 23.29 8.64
C GLY A 18 -7.80 22.33 9.48
N LEU A 19 -7.67 21.07 9.05
CA LEU A 19 -6.83 20.07 9.70
C LEU A 19 -5.34 20.21 9.40
N ALA A 20 -4.95 21.09 8.46
CA ALA A 20 -3.57 21.20 7.99
C ALA A 20 -2.55 21.47 9.11
N ALA A 21 -2.90 22.30 10.10
CA ALA A 21 -2.01 22.59 11.23
C ALA A 21 -1.79 21.38 12.16
N PHE A 22 -2.78 20.50 12.27
CA PHE A 22 -2.64 19.24 13.00
C PHE A 22 -1.76 18.26 12.20
N GLY A 23 -2.06 18.08 10.91
CA GLY A 23 -1.24 17.25 10.03
C GLY A 23 0.22 17.66 9.99
N ARG A 24 0.51 18.97 9.92
CA ARG A 24 1.89 19.48 9.96
C ARG A 24 2.64 19.04 11.23
N LYS A 25 2.00 19.12 12.41
CA LYS A 25 2.62 18.69 13.67
C LYS A 25 2.94 17.19 13.68
N GLU A 26 2.05 16.36 13.14
CA GLU A 26 2.33 14.93 13.05
C GLU A 26 3.39 14.60 11.99
N ILE A 27 3.44 15.34 10.88
CA ILE A 27 4.53 15.25 9.89
C ILE A 27 5.87 15.58 10.55
N GLU A 28 5.97 16.68 11.31
CA GLU A 28 7.21 17.05 12.03
C GLU A 28 7.68 15.96 13.00
N ILE A 29 6.75 15.29 13.68
CA ILE A 29 7.06 14.13 14.53
C ILE A 29 7.53 12.95 13.67
N ALA A 30 6.81 12.64 12.60
CA ALA A 30 7.11 11.53 11.71
C ALA A 30 8.48 11.68 11.03
N GLU A 31 8.89 12.89 10.64
CA GLU A 31 10.22 13.15 10.10
C GLU A 31 11.34 12.70 11.05
N THR A 32 11.16 12.85 12.37
CA THR A 32 12.12 12.35 13.36
C THR A 32 12.19 10.83 13.42
N GLU A 33 11.13 10.14 13.01
CA GLU A 33 11.02 8.68 12.96
C GLU A 33 11.32 8.12 11.56
N MET A 34 11.61 8.97 10.56
CA MET A 34 11.86 8.54 9.18
C MET A 34 13.28 8.87 8.70
N PRO A 35 14.32 8.30 9.35
CA PRO A 35 15.71 8.69 9.12
C PRO A 35 16.17 8.41 7.67
N GLY A 36 15.65 7.38 7.01
CA GLY A 36 15.98 7.06 5.63
C GLY A 36 15.59 8.18 4.67
N LEU A 37 14.32 8.64 4.74
CA LEU A 37 13.85 9.75 3.92
C LEU A 37 14.60 11.05 4.22
N MET A 38 14.84 11.35 5.51
CA MET A 38 15.57 12.56 5.89
C MET A 38 17.01 12.55 5.38
N ALA A 39 17.68 11.39 5.41
CA ALA A 39 19.01 11.22 4.84
C ALA A 39 19.01 11.44 3.32
N LEU A 40 18.02 10.92 2.60
CA LEU A 40 17.90 11.17 1.15
C LEU A 40 17.67 12.64 0.83
N ARG A 41 16.86 13.36 1.62
CA ARG A 41 16.71 14.82 1.46
C ARG A 41 18.04 15.54 1.64
N ALA A 42 18.83 15.17 2.66
CA ALA A 42 20.13 15.76 2.90
C ALA A 42 21.14 15.44 1.79
N GLU A 43 21.16 14.19 1.30
CA GLU A 43 22.10 13.73 0.28
C GLU A 43 21.78 14.32 -1.10
N PHE A 44 20.50 14.32 -1.50
CA PHE A 44 20.08 14.63 -2.87
C PHE A 44 19.40 15.99 -3.03
N GLY A 45 19.10 16.69 -1.94
CA GLY A 45 18.41 17.99 -1.99
C GLY A 45 19.19 19.05 -2.78
N ALA A 46 20.52 19.06 -2.71
CA ALA A 46 21.32 20.02 -3.49
C ALA A 46 21.37 19.69 -4.99
N SER A 47 21.38 18.40 -5.35
CA SER A 47 21.48 17.97 -6.75
C SER A 47 20.14 17.95 -7.48
N GLN A 48 19.02 17.94 -6.75
CA GLN A 48 17.66 17.95 -7.29
C GLN A 48 17.47 16.87 -8.38
N PRO A 49 17.74 15.59 -8.09
CA PRO A 49 17.77 14.55 -9.12
C PRO A 49 16.43 14.37 -9.81
N LEU A 50 15.31 14.67 -9.14
CA LEU A 50 13.96 14.54 -9.68
C LEU A 50 13.46 15.84 -10.35
N LYS A 51 14.32 16.83 -10.59
CA LYS A 51 13.92 18.06 -11.28
C LYS A 51 13.31 17.74 -12.65
N GLY A 52 12.06 18.16 -12.83
CA GLY A 52 11.27 17.92 -14.05
C GLY A 52 10.46 16.62 -14.05
N ALA A 53 10.58 15.79 -13.01
CA ALA A 53 9.68 14.67 -12.79
C ALA A 53 8.28 15.19 -12.43
N ARG A 54 7.26 14.55 -13.00
CA ARG A 54 5.83 14.77 -12.74
C ARG A 54 5.26 13.43 -12.31
N ILE A 55 5.26 13.23 -11.00
CA ILE A 55 4.94 11.95 -10.37
C ILE A 55 3.45 11.91 -10.05
N THR A 56 2.75 10.99 -10.69
CA THR A 56 1.38 10.61 -10.31
C THR A 56 1.47 9.52 -9.24
N GLY A 57 1.05 9.83 -8.02
CA GLY A 57 1.06 8.92 -6.88
C GLY A 57 -0.33 8.35 -6.58
N SER A 58 -0.42 7.03 -6.44
CA SER A 58 -1.60 6.31 -5.96
C SER A 58 -1.17 5.40 -4.82
N LEU A 59 -1.24 5.93 -3.59
CA LEU A 59 -0.78 5.26 -2.37
C LEU A 59 -1.52 5.84 -1.17
N HIS A 60 -1.87 5.02 -0.18
CA HIS A 60 -2.50 5.42 1.08
C HIS A 60 -2.10 6.84 1.55
N MET A 61 -3.04 7.78 1.60
CA MET A 61 -2.73 9.18 1.96
C MET A 61 -2.60 9.36 3.48
N THR A 62 -1.46 8.96 4.03
CA THR A 62 -1.14 8.97 5.47
C THR A 62 -0.11 10.05 5.84
N ILE A 63 0.15 10.25 7.13
CA ILE A 63 1.27 11.08 7.61
C ILE A 63 2.61 10.57 7.07
N GLN A 64 2.80 9.25 6.97
CA GLN A 64 4.05 8.68 6.45
C GLN A 64 4.21 9.03 4.97
N THR A 65 3.13 8.92 4.20
CA THR A 65 3.09 9.27 2.78
C THR A 65 3.30 10.76 2.56
N ALA A 66 2.81 11.61 3.46
CA ALA A 66 3.10 13.04 3.44
C ALA A 66 4.62 13.32 3.50
N VAL A 67 5.37 12.59 4.35
CA VAL A 67 6.84 12.71 4.41
C VAL A 67 7.51 12.21 3.11
N LEU A 68 6.98 11.16 2.47
CA LEU A 68 7.42 10.72 1.14
C LEU A 68 7.18 11.80 0.08
N ILE A 69 5.97 12.35 -0.01
CA ILE A 69 5.62 13.44 -0.95
C ILE A 69 6.56 14.63 -0.78
N GLU A 70 6.78 15.06 0.46
CA GLU A 70 7.69 16.17 0.76
C GLU A 70 9.16 15.82 0.48
N THR A 71 9.54 14.55 0.52
CA THR A 71 10.85 14.10 0.08
C THR A 71 10.98 14.19 -1.44
N LEU A 72 10.02 13.66 -2.19
CA LEU A 72 10.04 13.73 -3.66
C LEU A 72 10.09 15.18 -4.17
N THR A 73 9.28 16.06 -3.57
CA THR A 73 9.28 17.50 -3.91
C THR A 73 10.58 18.19 -3.47
N ALA A 74 11.13 17.87 -2.30
CA ALA A 74 12.45 18.36 -1.87
C ALA A 74 13.58 17.92 -2.80
N LEU A 75 13.41 16.85 -3.57
CA LEU A 75 14.35 16.38 -4.60
C LEU A 75 14.06 16.91 -6.01
N GLY A 76 13.06 17.79 -6.15
CA GLY A 76 12.76 18.54 -7.37
C GLY A 76 11.56 18.05 -8.17
N ALA A 77 10.85 17.01 -7.70
CA ALA A 77 9.65 16.52 -8.38
C ALA A 77 8.47 17.48 -8.23
N GLN A 78 7.61 17.53 -9.24
CA GLN A 78 6.22 17.92 -9.08
C GLN A 78 5.39 16.66 -8.83
N VAL A 79 4.36 16.76 -7.98
CA VAL A 79 3.62 15.60 -7.49
C VAL A 79 2.12 15.89 -7.52
N ARG A 80 1.31 14.87 -7.88
CA ARG A 80 -0.15 14.83 -7.68
C ARG A 80 -0.49 13.50 -7.01
N TRP A 81 -1.42 13.48 -6.06
CA TRP A 81 -1.63 12.29 -5.22
C TRP A 81 -3.10 11.94 -4.99
N ALA A 82 -3.39 10.63 -4.98
CA ALA A 82 -4.63 10.05 -4.49
C ALA A 82 -4.30 8.85 -3.60
N THR A 83 -5.26 8.48 -2.76
CA THR A 83 -5.15 7.25 -1.98
C THR A 83 -5.38 6.02 -2.87
N CYS A 84 -4.81 4.86 -2.52
CA CYS A 84 -5.12 3.57 -3.16
C CYS A 84 -6.18 2.76 -2.40
N ASN A 85 -6.79 3.33 -1.34
CA ASN A 85 -7.86 2.67 -0.60
C ASN A 85 -8.78 3.67 0.09
N ILE A 86 -10.09 3.49 -0.12
CA ILE A 86 -11.17 4.38 0.35
C ILE A 86 -11.22 4.62 1.87
N TYR A 87 -10.63 3.75 2.70
CA TYR A 87 -10.63 3.93 4.17
C TYR A 87 -9.27 4.27 4.75
N SER A 88 -8.23 4.37 3.92
CA SER A 88 -6.85 4.49 4.41
C SER A 88 -6.36 5.92 4.62
N THR A 89 -7.04 6.90 4.05
CA THR A 89 -6.67 8.31 4.16
C THR A 89 -6.68 8.76 5.62
N GLN A 90 -5.68 9.56 5.99
CA GLN A 90 -5.66 10.37 7.20
C GLN A 90 -5.93 11.81 6.78
N ASP A 91 -7.14 12.32 7.04
CA ASP A 91 -7.60 13.58 6.46
C ASP A 91 -6.73 14.78 6.86
N HIS A 92 -6.14 14.76 8.06
CA HIS A 92 -5.19 15.79 8.49
C HIS A 92 -3.87 15.74 7.74
N ALA A 93 -3.40 14.55 7.32
CA ALA A 93 -2.24 14.42 6.44
C ALA A 93 -2.53 14.98 5.04
N ALA A 94 -3.69 14.61 4.46
CA ALA A 94 -4.15 15.12 3.18
C ALA A 94 -4.26 16.66 3.21
N ALA A 95 -4.82 17.22 4.29
CA ALA A 95 -4.93 18.66 4.47
C ALA A 95 -3.56 19.37 4.57
N ALA A 96 -2.59 18.79 5.28
CA ALA A 96 -1.27 19.37 5.40
C ALA A 96 -0.49 19.41 4.07
N ILE A 97 -0.67 18.39 3.23
CA ILE A 97 -0.07 18.33 1.89
C ILE A 97 -0.80 19.25 0.90
N ALA A 98 -2.14 19.29 0.93
CA ALA A 98 -2.90 20.25 0.12
C ALA A 98 -2.50 21.70 0.46
N ALA A 99 -2.33 22.01 1.75
CA ALA A 99 -1.90 23.33 2.22
C ALA A 99 -0.46 23.70 1.81
N SER A 100 0.41 22.72 1.49
CA SER A 100 1.76 22.99 0.94
C SER A 100 1.73 23.31 -0.57
N GLY A 101 0.56 23.18 -1.21
CA GLY A 101 0.36 23.45 -2.63
C GLY A 101 0.46 22.21 -3.53
N VAL A 102 0.62 21.02 -2.96
CA VAL A 102 0.59 19.76 -3.70
C VAL A 102 -0.87 19.31 -3.89
N PRO A 103 -1.33 19.05 -5.13
CA PRO A 103 -2.66 18.51 -5.41
C PRO A 103 -2.88 17.12 -4.77
N VAL A 104 -3.90 17.03 -3.92
CA VAL A 104 -4.31 15.78 -3.24
C VAL A 104 -5.80 15.54 -3.46
N PHE A 105 -6.16 14.32 -3.82
CA PHE A 105 -7.53 13.85 -4.04
C PHE A 105 -7.75 12.59 -3.19
N ALA A 106 -8.09 12.79 -1.92
CA ALA A 106 -8.21 11.69 -0.96
C ALA A 106 -9.04 12.11 0.25
N VAL A 107 -10.05 11.31 0.59
CA VAL A 107 -10.93 11.51 1.74
C VAL A 107 -11.16 10.17 2.44
N LYS A 108 -11.03 10.11 3.78
CA LYS A 108 -11.35 8.87 4.50
C LYS A 108 -12.85 8.59 4.42
N GLY A 109 -13.20 7.45 3.82
CA GLY A 109 -14.59 7.06 3.61
C GLY A 109 -15.18 7.52 2.27
N GLU A 110 -14.35 7.92 1.31
CA GLU A 110 -14.80 8.18 -0.06
C GLU A 110 -15.52 6.96 -0.67
N SER A 111 -16.47 7.22 -1.55
CA SER A 111 -17.13 6.18 -2.33
C SER A 111 -16.19 5.60 -3.40
N LEU A 112 -16.51 4.41 -3.92
CA LEU A 112 -15.79 3.83 -5.06
C LEU A 112 -15.84 4.72 -6.31
N GLN A 113 -16.94 5.46 -6.49
CA GLN A 113 -17.07 6.44 -7.57
C GLN A 113 -16.06 7.59 -7.40
N GLU A 114 -16.02 8.18 -6.20
CA GLU A 114 -15.05 9.24 -5.87
C GLU A 114 -13.61 8.73 -6.00
N TYR A 115 -13.31 7.52 -5.54
CA TYR A 115 -12.00 6.88 -5.68
C TYR A 115 -11.49 6.88 -7.13
N TRP A 116 -12.29 6.34 -8.06
CA TRP A 116 -11.89 6.30 -9.47
C TRP A 116 -11.90 7.68 -10.14
N ASP A 117 -12.79 8.59 -9.72
CA ASP A 117 -12.73 9.99 -10.13
C ASP A 117 -11.41 10.65 -9.65
N TYR A 118 -10.93 10.34 -8.45
CA TYR A 118 -9.67 10.85 -7.91
C TYR A 118 -8.45 10.26 -8.63
N VAL A 119 -8.50 8.98 -9.01
CA VAL A 119 -7.48 8.37 -9.89
C VAL A 119 -7.40 9.10 -11.23
N GLU A 120 -8.51 9.53 -11.82
CA GLU A 120 -8.46 10.40 -13.01
C GLU A 120 -7.75 11.73 -12.71
N ARG A 121 -8.10 12.39 -11.58
CA ARG A 121 -7.57 13.72 -11.22
C ARG A 121 -6.05 13.76 -11.03
N ILE A 122 -5.42 12.67 -10.61
CA ILE A 122 -3.96 12.58 -10.45
C ILE A 122 -3.22 12.44 -11.78
N PHE A 123 -3.90 12.06 -12.87
CA PHE A 123 -3.36 12.11 -14.23
C PHE A 123 -3.61 13.46 -14.91
N ASP A 124 -4.45 14.32 -14.33
CA ASP A 124 -4.80 15.60 -14.94
C ASP A 124 -3.75 16.70 -14.68
N TRP A 125 -2.71 16.74 -15.52
CA TRP A 125 -1.61 17.72 -15.45
C TRP A 125 -1.84 18.94 -16.36
N HIS A 126 -3.08 19.34 -16.64
CA HIS A 126 -3.40 20.44 -17.58
C HIS A 126 -2.76 21.80 -17.24
N ASN A 127 -2.33 22.00 -15.99
CA ASN A 127 -1.61 23.20 -15.54
C ASN A 127 -0.10 23.18 -15.86
N ASP A 128 0.43 22.06 -16.37
CA ASP A 128 1.81 21.90 -16.83
C ASP A 128 1.88 21.93 -18.37
N ASP A 129 2.94 22.49 -18.95
CA ASP A 129 3.12 22.64 -20.41
C ASP A 129 2.98 21.32 -21.18
N SER A 130 3.33 20.19 -20.55
CA SER A 130 3.24 18.87 -21.16
C SER A 130 1.82 18.27 -21.12
N GLY A 131 1.02 18.66 -20.12
CA GLY A 131 -0.33 18.15 -19.86
C GLY A 131 -0.41 16.70 -19.35
N VAL A 132 0.72 16.03 -19.09
CA VAL A 132 0.79 14.60 -18.73
C VAL A 132 1.86 14.31 -17.66
N CYS A 133 1.70 13.23 -16.89
CA CYS A 133 2.72 12.76 -15.96
C CYS A 133 3.94 12.19 -16.72
N ASN A 134 5.00 11.82 -16.01
CA ASN A 134 6.12 11.07 -16.61
C ASN A 134 6.67 9.96 -15.72
N LEU A 135 6.16 9.82 -14.50
CA LEU A 135 6.42 8.70 -13.60
C LEU A 135 5.14 8.36 -12.85
N ILE A 136 4.99 7.09 -12.52
CA ILE A 136 3.97 6.62 -11.58
C ILE A 136 4.68 6.10 -10.32
N LEU A 137 4.11 6.42 -9.16
CA LEU A 137 4.39 5.75 -7.89
C LEU A 137 3.09 5.09 -7.44
N ASP A 138 3.08 3.76 -7.39
CA ASP A 138 1.85 2.98 -7.25
C ASP A 138 1.93 2.02 -6.04
N ASP A 139 0.77 1.77 -5.46
CA ASP A 139 0.52 0.78 -4.40
C ASP A 139 -0.77 0.05 -4.77
N GLY A 140 -0.62 -1.16 -5.28
CA GLY A 140 -1.72 -2.02 -5.73
C GLY A 140 -1.91 -2.06 -7.24
N GLY A 141 -1.33 -1.10 -7.96
CA GLY A 141 -1.31 -1.07 -9.42
C GLY A 141 -2.52 -0.41 -10.07
N ASP A 142 -3.36 0.31 -9.32
CA ASP A 142 -4.61 0.89 -9.84
C ASP A 142 -4.37 2.10 -10.75
N ALA A 143 -3.40 2.96 -10.45
CA ALA A 143 -3.04 4.06 -11.35
C ALA A 143 -2.44 3.52 -12.65
N THR A 144 -1.56 2.52 -12.55
CA THR A 144 -1.00 1.81 -13.70
C THR A 144 -2.09 1.14 -14.52
N MET A 145 -3.03 0.46 -13.87
CA MET A 145 -4.17 -0.20 -14.52
C MET A 145 -5.04 0.80 -15.29
N PHE A 146 -5.37 1.94 -14.68
CA PHE A 146 -6.16 3.01 -15.28
C PHE A 146 -5.51 3.55 -16.55
N ALA A 147 -4.23 3.93 -16.47
CA ALA A 147 -3.49 4.47 -17.62
C ALA A 147 -3.38 3.44 -18.77
N LEU A 148 -3.00 2.20 -18.45
CA LEU A 148 -2.77 1.17 -19.46
C LEU A 148 -4.07 0.70 -20.14
N TRP A 149 -5.16 0.49 -19.39
CA TRP A 149 -6.44 0.14 -20.00
C TRP A 149 -6.96 1.26 -20.89
N GLY A 150 -6.82 2.52 -20.47
CA GLY A 150 -7.18 3.66 -21.31
C GLY A 150 -6.49 3.65 -22.67
N ALA A 151 -5.16 3.57 -22.67
CA ALA A 151 -4.37 3.52 -23.91
C ALA A 151 -4.70 2.29 -24.77
N ARG A 152 -4.97 1.13 -24.16
CA ARG A 152 -5.33 -0.11 -24.87
C ARG A 152 -6.70 -0.02 -25.54
N VAL A 153 -7.70 0.54 -24.85
CA VAL A 153 -9.04 0.75 -25.42
C VAL A 153 -8.98 1.77 -26.55
N GLU A 154 -8.21 2.86 -26.39
CA GLU A 154 -7.97 3.82 -27.49
C GLU A 154 -7.28 3.19 -28.70
N ALA A 155 -6.44 2.17 -28.48
CA ALA A 155 -5.81 1.37 -29.53
C ALA A 155 -6.74 0.30 -30.13
N GLY A 156 -7.99 0.20 -29.68
CA GLY A 156 -9.01 -0.70 -30.20
C GLY A 156 -9.14 -2.04 -29.48
N GLU A 157 -8.50 -2.22 -28.32
CA GLU A 157 -8.74 -3.40 -27.47
C GLU A 157 -10.10 -3.28 -26.77
N GLU A 158 -10.86 -4.38 -26.72
CA GLU A 158 -12.12 -4.42 -25.98
C GLU A 158 -11.85 -4.39 -24.46
N LEU A 159 -12.57 -3.51 -23.76
CA LEU A 159 -12.50 -3.45 -22.30
C LEU A 159 -13.12 -4.73 -21.71
N PHE A 160 -12.56 -5.23 -20.61
CA PHE A 160 -13.06 -6.43 -19.95
C PHE A 160 -14.49 -6.24 -19.42
N THR A 161 -15.20 -7.36 -19.23
CA THR A 161 -16.51 -7.38 -18.59
C THR A 161 -16.33 -7.30 -17.07
N PRO A 162 -16.91 -6.31 -16.38
CA PRO A 162 -16.79 -6.20 -14.93
C PRO A 162 -17.46 -7.38 -14.21
N SER A 163 -16.85 -7.80 -13.11
CA SER A 163 -17.26 -8.94 -12.27
C SER A 163 -17.68 -8.55 -10.86
N ASN A 164 -17.43 -7.30 -10.46
CA ASN A 164 -17.78 -6.73 -9.16
C ASN A 164 -18.09 -5.23 -9.28
N GLU A 165 -18.61 -4.63 -8.20
CA GLU A 165 -19.03 -3.22 -8.16
C GLU A 165 -17.88 -2.24 -8.49
N GLU A 166 -16.67 -2.51 -7.98
CA GLU A 166 -15.51 -1.65 -8.22
C GLU A 166 -15.10 -1.65 -9.69
N GLU A 167 -15.13 -2.81 -10.35
CA GLU A 167 -14.87 -2.95 -11.79
C GLU A 167 -15.97 -2.30 -12.65
N GLU A 168 -17.23 -2.35 -12.23
CA GLU A 168 -18.33 -1.66 -12.92
C GLU A 168 -18.09 -0.15 -12.94
N ILE A 169 -17.72 0.41 -11.79
CA ILE A 169 -17.41 1.84 -11.63
C ILE A 169 -16.14 2.21 -12.40
N PHE A 170 -15.07 1.42 -12.28
CA PHE A 170 -13.84 1.60 -13.07
C PHE A 170 -14.15 1.69 -14.56
N CYS A 171 -14.93 0.74 -15.09
CA CYS A 171 -15.28 0.70 -16.50
C CYS A 171 -16.12 1.91 -16.92
N ALA A 172 -17.04 2.37 -16.07
CA ALA A 172 -17.86 3.55 -16.32
C ALA A 172 -17.01 4.83 -16.35
N VAL A 173 -16.14 5.03 -15.37
CA VAL A 173 -15.21 6.17 -15.31
C VAL A 173 -14.27 6.16 -16.50
N LEU A 174 -13.62 5.05 -16.80
CA LEU A 174 -12.71 4.95 -17.94
C LEU A 174 -13.43 5.31 -19.25
N LYS A 175 -14.62 4.76 -19.50
CA LYS A 175 -15.42 5.08 -20.70
C LYS A 175 -15.78 6.57 -20.78
N ARG A 176 -16.13 7.20 -19.64
CA ARG A 176 -16.38 8.64 -19.58
C ARG A 176 -15.13 9.42 -20.00
N VAL A 177 -13.98 9.13 -19.39
CA VAL A 177 -12.71 9.82 -19.67
C VAL A 177 -12.32 9.70 -21.14
N LEU A 178 -12.42 8.50 -21.71
CA LEU A 178 -12.09 8.26 -23.11
C LEU A 178 -13.02 9.01 -24.08
N ALA A 179 -14.30 9.20 -23.72
CA ALA A 179 -15.24 9.99 -24.51
C ALA A 179 -14.99 11.50 -24.39
N GLU A 180 -14.65 11.98 -23.19
CA GLU A 180 -14.42 13.41 -22.92
C GLU A 180 -13.05 13.89 -23.39
N ARG A 181 -12.02 13.03 -23.32
CA ARG A 181 -10.62 13.36 -23.63
C ARG A 181 -9.96 12.31 -24.56
N PRO A 182 -10.41 12.15 -25.81
CA PRO A 182 -9.85 11.14 -26.72
C PRO A 182 -8.33 11.32 -26.93
N GLY A 183 -7.58 10.22 -26.76
CA GLY A 183 -6.12 10.16 -26.93
C GLY A 183 -5.33 10.58 -25.69
N PHE A 184 -6.00 11.01 -24.61
CA PHE A 184 -5.34 11.50 -23.41
C PHE A 184 -4.51 10.43 -22.71
N LEU A 185 -5.07 9.22 -22.53
CA LEU A 185 -4.38 8.14 -21.83
C LEU A 185 -3.31 7.49 -22.70
N THR A 186 -3.48 7.43 -24.02
CA THR A 186 -2.41 7.08 -24.97
C THR A 186 -1.23 8.04 -24.85
N LYS A 187 -1.47 9.36 -24.88
CA LYS A 187 -0.40 10.37 -24.72
C LYS A 187 0.28 10.25 -23.35
N THR A 188 -0.51 9.99 -22.30
CA THR A 188 -0.01 9.78 -20.93
C THR A 188 0.92 8.58 -20.87
N VAL A 189 0.49 7.41 -21.35
CA VAL A 189 1.31 6.20 -21.36
C VAL A 189 2.61 6.38 -22.16
N GLN A 190 2.56 7.08 -23.30
CA GLN A 190 3.76 7.38 -24.10
C GLN A 190 4.77 8.29 -23.38
N SER A 191 4.33 9.06 -22.38
CA SER A 191 5.18 9.97 -21.61
C SER A 191 5.76 9.36 -20.33
N ILE A 192 5.24 8.22 -19.88
CA ILE A 192 5.71 7.53 -18.68
C ILE A 192 7.06 6.89 -18.94
N LYS A 193 8.04 7.25 -18.11
CA LYS A 193 9.39 6.68 -18.09
C LYS A 193 9.48 5.41 -17.24
N GLY A 194 8.55 5.20 -16.33
CA GLY A 194 8.46 3.99 -15.52
C GLY A 194 7.51 4.12 -14.34
N VAL A 195 7.33 3.00 -13.64
CA VAL A 195 6.54 2.89 -12.41
C VAL A 195 7.35 2.24 -11.29
N SER A 196 7.23 2.72 -10.06
CA SER A 196 7.66 1.97 -8.87
C SER A 196 6.42 1.48 -8.11
N GLU A 197 6.38 0.19 -7.80
CA GLU A 197 5.21 -0.47 -7.21
C GLU A 197 5.56 -1.09 -5.85
N GLU A 198 4.74 -0.76 -4.85
CA GLU A 198 5.01 -1.07 -3.44
C GLU A 198 4.59 -2.47 -2.99
N THR A 199 3.53 -3.04 -3.56
CA THR A 199 2.85 -4.20 -2.96
C THR A 199 2.96 -5.46 -3.80
N THR A 200 2.88 -6.61 -3.13
CA THR A 200 2.85 -7.93 -3.77
C THR A 200 1.79 -8.01 -4.87
N THR A 201 0.61 -7.43 -4.64
CA THR A 201 -0.52 -7.48 -5.57
C THR A 201 -0.27 -6.66 -6.83
N GLY A 202 0.18 -5.42 -6.69
CA GLY A 202 0.54 -4.60 -7.85
C GLY A 202 1.73 -5.19 -8.62
N VAL A 203 2.72 -5.73 -7.91
CA VAL A 203 3.86 -6.44 -8.52
C VAL A 203 3.40 -7.64 -9.34
N HIS A 204 2.44 -8.43 -8.83
CA HIS A 204 1.87 -9.54 -9.59
C HIS A 204 1.23 -9.07 -10.90
N ARG A 205 0.42 -7.99 -10.84
CA ARG A 205 -0.18 -7.36 -12.03
C ARG A 205 0.89 -6.92 -13.05
N LEU A 206 1.99 -6.33 -12.59
CA LEU A 206 3.11 -5.92 -13.44
C LEU A 206 3.80 -7.12 -14.11
N TYR A 207 4.09 -8.19 -13.37
CA TYR A 207 4.66 -9.41 -13.95
C TYR A 207 3.73 -10.06 -14.98
N GLU A 208 2.42 -10.05 -14.76
CA GLU A 208 1.46 -10.52 -15.76
C GLU A 208 1.48 -9.69 -17.04
N LEU A 209 1.54 -8.36 -16.92
CA LEU A 209 1.66 -7.45 -18.05
C LEU A 209 2.96 -7.67 -18.82
N SER A 210 4.09 -7.80 -18.11
CA SER A 210 5.40 -8.09 -18.72
C SER A 210 5.37 -9.42 -19.48
N LYS A 211 4.90 -10.51 -18.87
CA LYS A 211 4.77 -11.83 -19.52
C LYS A 211 3.91 -11.80 -20.78
N LYS A 212 2.89 -10.95 -20.82
CA LYS A 212 1.99 -10.76 -21.97
C LYS A 212 2.54 -9.76 -23.01
N GLY A 213 3.71 -9.16 -22.78
CA GLY A 213 4.28 -8.11 -23.63
C GLY A 213 3.45 -6.82 -23.65
N LYS A 214 2.66 -6.58 -22.60
CA LYS A 214 1.73 -5.45 -22.48
C LYS A 214 2.22 -4.33 -21.53
N LEU A 215 3.40 -4.49 -20.93
CA LEU A 215 4.05 -3.46 -20.12
C LEU A 215 4.88 -2.54 -21.04
N PRO A 216 4.54 -1.24 -21.21
CA PRO A 216 5.18 -0.39 -22.22
C PRO A 216 6.36 0.46 -21.69
N PHE A 217 6.68 0.35 -20.39
CA PHE A 217 7.75 1.08 -19.71
C PHE A 217 8.36 0.21 -18.59
N PRO A 218 9.59 0.47 -18.12
CA PRO A 218 10.18 -0.29 -17.01
C PRO A 218 9.38 -0.13 -15.71
N ALA A 219 9.36 -1.18 -14.91
CA ALA A 219 8.80 -1.16 -13.56
C ALA A 219 9.85 -1.56 -12.52
N ILE A 220 9.89 -0.87 -11.38
CA ILE A 220 10.66 -1.29 -10.22
C ILE A 220 9.70 -1.88 -9.18
N ASN A 221 9.85 -3.18 -8.95
CA ASN A 221 9.28 -3.92 -7.83
C ASN A 221 9.99 -3.48 -6.54
N VAL A 222 9.36 -2.56 -5.82
CA VAL A 222 9.84 -2.10 -4.51
C VAL A 222 9.49 -3.12 -3.44
N ASN A 223 8.37 -3.84 -3.58
CA ASN A 223 7.90 -4.84 -2.62
C ASN A 223 8.98 -5.86 -2.26
N ASP A 224 9.67 -6.41 -3.26
CA ASP A 224 10.63 -7.50 -3.10
C ASP A 224 12.04 -7.01 -2.71
N SER A 225 12.22 -5.72 -2.47
CA SER A 225 13.38 -5.24 -1.72
C SER A 225 13.34 -5.89 -0.33
N VAL A 226 14.49 -6.34 0.16
CA VAL A 226 14.60 -7.00 1.45
C VAL A 226 14.12 -6.08 2.57
N THR A 227 14.56 -4.82 2.52
CA THR A 227 14.18 -3.76 3.47
C THR A 227 12.73 -3.29 3.35
N LYS A 228 11.99 -3.76 2.35
CA LYS A 228 10.53 -3.59 2.24
C LYS A 228 9.83 -4.86 2.75
N SER A 229 9.81 -5.92 1.94
CA SER A 229 9.06 -7.17 2.19
C SER A 229 9.20 -7.73 3.61
N LYS A 230 10.40 -7.70 4.19
CA LYS A 230 10.70 -8.37 5.46
C LYS A 230 10.75 -7.43 6.64
N PHE A 231 10.47 -6.16 6.40
CA PHE A 231 10.32 -5.15 7.43
C PHE A 231 8.89 -4.65 7.49
N ASP A 232 8.40 -4.08 6.39
CA ASP A 232 7.05 -3.53 6.28
C ASP A 232 5.98 -4.61 6.47
N ASN A 233 5.91 -5.57 5.55
CA ASN A 233 4.87 -6.61 5.59
C ASN A 233 4.96 -7.44 6.88
N LEU A 234 6.14 -7.59 7.48
CA LEU A 234 6.34 -8.37 8.71
C LEU A 234 6.15 -7.54 9.98
N TYR A 235 7.04 -6.58 10.25
CA TYR A 235 7.03 -5.79 11.48
C TYR A 235 5.96 -4.71 11.45
N GLY A 236 5.67 -4.13 10.30
CA GLY A 236 4.54 -3.22 10.15
C GLY A 236 3.24 -3.90 10.57
N CYS A 237 2.90 -5.04 9.99
CA CYS A 237 1.67 -5.77 10.34
C CYS A 237 1.69 -6.25 11.80
N LYS A 238 2.88 -6.60 12.32
CA LYS A 238 3.05 -6.95 13.73
C LYS A 238 2.64 -5.82 14.68
N GLU A 239 2.93 -4.57 14.33
CA GLU A 239 2.54 -3.40 15.12
C GLU A 239 1.08 -2.99 14.86
N SER A 240 0.64 -2.95 13.60
CA SER A 240 -0.60 -2.26 13.22
C SER A 240 -1.86 -3.14 13.24
N LEU A 241 -1.76 -4.47 13.14
CA LEU A 241 -2.94 -5.35 13.13
C LEU A 241 -3.73 -5.25 14.44
N VAL A 242 -3.06 -5.51 15.55
CA VAL A 242 -3.71 -5.48 16.87
C VAL A 242 -4.14 -4.07 17.26
N ASP A 243 -3.42 -3.03 16.83
CA ASP A 243 -3.86 -1.64 16.99
C ASP A 243 -5.26 -1.45 16.38
N ALA A 244 -5.45 -1.83 15.12
CA ALA A 244 -6.74 -1.73 14.45
C ALA A 244 -7.84 -2.57 15.08
N ILE A 245 -7.56 -3.83 15.44
CA ILE A 245 -8.56 -4.68 16.13
C ILE A 245 -8.99 -4.02 17.44
N ARG A 246 -8.05 -3.46 18.21
CA ARG A 246 -8.33 -2.76 19.47
C ARG A 246 -9.12 -1.48 19.24
N ARG A 247 -8.71 -0.60 18.33
CA ARG A 247 -9.48 0.62 18.03
C ARG A 247 -10.87 0.31 17.50
N GLY A 248 -11.01 -0.77 16.74
CA GLY A 248 -12.31 -1.24 16.24
C GLY A 248 -13.22 -1.73 17.36
N THR A 249 -12.71 -2.57 18.28
CA THR A 249 -13.56 -3.43 19.12
C THR A 249 -13.27 -3.40 20.61
N ASP A 250 -12.16 -2.80 21.03
CA ASP A 250 -11.64 -2.81 22.41
C ASP A 250 -11.53 -4.22 23.03
N VAL A 251 -11.49 -5.25 22.17
CA VAL A 251 -11.56 -6.65 22.61
C VAL A 251 -10.30 -7.07 23.39
N MET A 252 -10.51 -7.83 24.47
CA MET A 252 -9.41 -8.52 25.15
C MET A 252 -8.90 -9.67 24.27
N LEU A 253 -7.61 -9.66 23.92
CA LEU A 253 -6.95 -10.72 23.14
C LEU A 253 -6.55 -11.93 24.00
N ALA A 254 -6.08 -11.69 25.22
CA ALA A 254 -5.58 -12.75 26.09
C ALA A 254 -6.67 -13.82 26.35
N GLY A 255 -6.32 -15.07 26.10
CA GLY A 255 -7.23 -16.22 26.25
C GLY A 255 -8.16 -16.48 25.07
N LYS A 256 -8.23 -15.60 24.08
CA LYS A 256 -8.98 -15.84 22.84
C LYS A 256 -8.24 -16.76 21.89
N VAL A 257 -8.99 -17.39 21.00
CA VAL A 257 -8.47 -18.10 19.84
C VAL A 257 -8.58 -17.17 18.63
N ALA A 258 -7.46 -16.91 17.96
CA ALA A 258 -7.43 -16.10 16.74
C ALA A 258 -6.94 -16.93 15.56
N CYS A 259 -7.61 -16.85 14.42
CA CYS A 259 -7.23 -17.54 13.19
C CYS A 259 -6.62 -16.53 12.21
N VAL A 260 -5.40 -16.82 11.74
CA VAL A 260 -4.73 -16.07 10.66
C VAL A 260 -4.71 -16.94 9.41
N ALA A 261 -5.37 -16.48 8.35
CA ALA A 261 -5.35 -17.17 7.06
C ALA A 261 -4.22 -16.64 6.19
N GLY A 262 -3.27 -17.52 5.84
CA GLY A 262 -2.03 -17.15 5.19
C GLY A 262 -0.90 -16.91 6.20
N PHE A 263 0.28 -17.44 5.89
CA PHE A 263 1.48 -17.36 6.70
C PHE A 263 2.70 -16.93 5.86
N GLY A 264 2.46 -16.10 4.85
CA GLY A 264 3.48 -15.24 4.23
C GLY A 264 4.01 -14.18 5.21
N ASP A 265 4.63 -13.11 4.72
CA ASP A 265 5.22 -12.10 5.61
C ASP A 265 4.19 -11.36 6.46
N VAL A 266 3.08 -10.95 5.84
CA VAL A 266 1.91 -10.35 6.51
C VAL A 266 1.34 -11.30 7.55
N GLY A 267 1.13 -12.57 7.19
CA GLY A 267 0.61 -13.60 8.09
C GLY A 267 1.52 -13.87 9.28
N LYS A 268 2.85 -13.94 9.06
CA LYS A 268 3.85 -14.08 10.13
C LYS A 268 3.81 -12.89 11.11
N GLY A 269 3.73 -11.66 10.60
CA GLY A 269 3.60 -10.45 11.40
C GLY A 269 2.31 -10.45 12.21
N SER A 270 1.21 -10.79 11.55
CA SER A 270 -0.14 -10.86 12.12
C SER A 270 -0.25 -11.88 13.25
N ALA A 271 0.26 -13.09 13.04
CA ALA A 271 0.30 -14.14 14.04
C ALA A 271 1.13 -13.73 15.27
N ALA A 272 2.30 -13.11 15.05
CA ALA A 272 3.13 -12.60 16.13
C ALA A 272 2.43 -11.47 16.91
N SER A 273 1.72 -10.56 16.22
CA SER A 273 0.93 -9.48 16.83
C SER A 273 -0.11 -10.02 17.81
N LEU A 274 -0.92 -10.98 17.35
CA LEU A 274 -1.99 -11.60 18.14
C LEU A 274 -1.43 -12.41 19.31
N ARG A 275 -0.36 -13.20 19.08
CA ARG A 275 0.30 -13.97 20.13
C ARG A 275 0.89 -13.08 21.23
N ASN A 276 1.50 -11.96 20.87
CA ASN A 276 2.02 -10.97 21.83
C ASN A 276 0.90 -10.39 22.72
N GLY A 277 -0.32 -10.28 22.20
CA GLY A 277 -1.51 -9.92 22.96
C GLY A 277 -2.06 -11.02 23.88
N GLY A 278 -1.47 -12.22 23.87
CA GLY A 278 -1.90 -13.39 24.65
C GLY A 278 -2.95 -14.26 23.98
N ALA A 279 -3.23 -14.05 22.69
CA ALA A 279 -4.13 -14.93 21.93
C ALA A 279 -3.46 -16.27 21.61
N ARG A 280 -4.25 -17.34 21.58
CA ARG A 280 -3.86 -18.63 20.99
C ARG A 280 -4.11 -18.56 19.49
N VAL A 281 -3.04 -18.60 18.70
CA VAL A 281 -3.14 -18.39 17.26
C VAL A 281 -3.22 -19.72 16.50
N LEU A 282 -4.24 -19.85 15.68
CA LEU A 282 -4.40 -20.86 14.64
C LEU A 282 -3.95 -20.26 13.30
N VAL A 283 -3.39 -21.09 12.42
CA VAL A 283 -2.97 -20.67 11.08
C VAL A 283 -3.61 -21.57 10.03
N THR A 284 -4.07 -21.00 8.92
CA THR A 284 -4.41 -21.77 7.72
C THR A 284 -3.40 -21.48 6.62
N GLU A 285 -2.95 -22.50 5.90
CA GLU A 285 -2.00 -22.35 4.80
C GLU A 285 -2.21 -23.39 3.70
N ILE A 286 -1.92 -22.97 2.47
CA ILE A 286 -1.88 -23.84 1.29
C ILE A 286 -0.44 -24.21 0.93
N ASP A 287 0.55 -23.38 1.28
CA ASP A 287 1.95 -23.66 1.02
C ASP A 287 2.53 -24.52 2.16
N PRO A 288 3.02 -25.74 1.88
CA PRO A 288 3.56 -26.64 2.91
C PRO A 288 4.82 -26.09 3.59
N ILE A 289 5.60 -25.22 2.92
CA ILE A 289 6.79 -24.57 3.51
C ILE A 289 6.32 -23.55 4.56
N CYS A 290 5.35 -22.70 4.22
CA CYS A 290 4.80 -21.70 5.14
C CYS A 290 4.04 -22.36 6.30
N ALA A 291 3.27 -23.41 6.03
CA ALA A 291 2.61 -24.21 7.06
C ALA A 291 3.61 -24.85 8.03
N LEU A 292 4.70 -25.43 7.51
CA LEU A 292 5.75 -26.01 8.36
C LEU A 292 6.44 -24.92 9.20
N GLN A 293 6.69 -23.73 8.65
CA GLN A 293 7.20 -22.59 9.43
C GLN A 293 6.24 -22.22 10.58
N ALA A 294 4.93 -22.14 10.33
CA ALA A 294 3.95 -21.84 11.36
C ALA A 294 3.96 -22.90 12.48
N ALA A 295 4.01 -24.18 12.11
CA ALA A 295 4.11 -25.28 13.07
C ALA A 295 5.40 -25.22 13.90
N MET A 296 6.54 -24.86 13.30
CA MET A 296 7.82 -24.72 13.99
C MET A 296 7.86 -23.56 14.98
N GLU A 297 7.08 -22.51 14.75
CA GLU A 297 6.86 -21.42 15.72
C GLU A 297 5.87 -21.81 16.85
N GLY A 298 5.23 -22.98 16.74
CA GLY A 298 4.28 -23.50 17.72
C GLY A 298 2.83 -23.04 17.50
N TYR A 299 2.49 -22.56 16.30
CA TYR A 299 1.11 -22.33 15.90
C TYR A 299 0.45 -23.65 15.47
N GLU A 300 -0.82 -23.83 15.83
CA GLU A 300 -1.60 -24.97 15.33
C GLU A 300 -2.06 -24.65 13.90
N VAL A 301 -1.65 -25.49 12.94
CA VAL A 301 -2.06 -25.36 11.54
C VAL A 301 -3.33 -26.17 11.31
N VAL A 302 -4.38 -25.52 10.84
CA VAL A 302 -5.74 -26.06 10.68
C VAL A 302 -6.34 -25.65 9.34
N THR A 303 -7.47 -26.23 8.97
CA THR A 303 -8.30 -25.67 7.87
C THR A 303 -9.24 -24.57 8.40
N MET A 304 -9.80 -23.77 7.49
CA MET A 304 -10.74 -22.72 7.89
C MET A 304 -12.05 -23.30 8.45
N GLU A 305 -12.49 -24.45 7.94
CA GLU A 305 -13.66 -25.18 8.43
C GLU A 305 -13.49 -25.66 9.87
N GLU A 306 -12.27 -26.04 10.25
CA GLU A 306 -11.94 -26.35 11.65
C GLU A 306 -11.87 -25.09 12.51
N ALA A 307 -11.28 -24.01 11.99
CA ALA A 307 -11.10 -22.76 12.73
C ALA A 307 -12.41 -22.00 12.98
N ALA A 308 -13.32 -21.98 12.00
CA ALA A 308 -14.57 -21.21 12.03
C ALA A 308 -15.39 -21.41 13.34
N PRO A 309 -15.72 -22.62 13.79
CA PRO A 309 -16.47 -22.82 15.03
C PRO A 309 -15.63 -22.57 16.31
N ARG A 310 -14.30 -22.47 16.21
CA ARG A 310 -13.36 -22.43 17.35
C ARG A 310 -12.81 -21.05 17.66
N ALA A 311 -12.57 -20.21 16.65
CA ALA A 311 -11.92 -18.93 16.81
C ALA A 311 -12.91 -17.80 17.16
N ASP A 312 -12.39 -16.77 17.82
CA ASP A 312 -13.08 -15.55 18.22
C ASP A 312 -12.72 -14.37 17.30
N ILE A 313 -11.56 -14.45 16.64
CA ILE A 313 -11.00 -13.42 15.75
C ILE A 313 -10.48 -14.09 14.49
N PHE A 314 -10.79 -13.53 13.33
CA PHE A 314 -10.35 -13.99 12.02
C PHE A 314 -9.66 -12.85 11.27
N VAL A 315 -8.47 -13.14 10.75
CA VAL A 315 -7.65 -12.20 9.99
C VAL A 315 -7.22 -12.90 8.70
N THR A 316 -7.62 -12.37 7.55
CA THR A 316 -7.13 -12.83 6.24
C THR A 316 -5.87 -12.05 5.84
N ALA A 317 -4.86 -12.74 5.34
CA ALA A 317 -3.52 -12.22 5.04
C ALA A 317 -2.89 -12.97 3.84
N THR A 318 -3.69 -13.29 2.83
CA THR A 318 -3.30 -14.20 1.73
C THR A 318 -3.02 -13.48 0.41
N GLY A 319 -3.65 -12.33 0.16
CA GLY A 319 -3.72 -11.71 -1.17
C GLY A 319 -4.53 -12.51 -2.19
N ASN A 320 -5.40 -13.43 -1.75
CA ASN A 320 -6.23 -14.29 -2.59
C ASN A 320 -7.72 -13.85 -2.52
N GLU A 321 -8.65 -14.65 -3.03
CA GLU A 321 -10.08 -14.39 -2.98
C GLU A 321 -10.84 -15.54 -2.29
N GLY A 322 -11.99 -15.23 -1.68
CA GLY A 322 -12.89 -16.25 -1.12
C GLY A 322 -12.31 -17.06 0.05
N VAL A 323 -11.33 -16.51 0.78
CA VAL A 323 -10.68 -17.17 1.91
C VAL A 323 -11.66 -17.36 3.08
N LEU A 324 -12.46 -16.33 3.35
CA LEU A 324 -13.59 -16.39 4.27
C LEU A 324 -14.90 -16.34 3.49
N THR A 325 -15.51 -17.50 3.31
CA THR A 325 -16.81 -17.65 2.64
C THR A 325 -17.97 -17.33 3.59
N VAL A 326 -19.15 -17.14 3.01
CA VAL A 326 -20.39 -17.00 3.80
C VAL A 326 -20.63 -18.23 4.69
N ASP A 327 -20.29 -19.43 4.24
CA ASP A 327 -20.44 -20.66 5.02
C ASP A 327 -19.48 -20.72 6.22
N HIS A 328 -18.24 -20.26 6.06
CA HIS A 328 -17.32 -20.08 7.19
C HIS A 328 -17.93 -19.12 8.21
N MET A 329 -18.42 -17.97 7.75
CA MET A 329 -19.02 -16.96 8.61
C MET A 329 -20.31 -17.46 9.28
N ARG A 330 -21.09 -18.34 8.64
CA ARG A 330 -22.23 -19.04 9.27
C ARG A 330 -21.79 -19.95 10.42
N ALA A 331 -20.66 -20.65 10.28
CA ALA A 331 -20.12 -21.53 11.31
C ALA A 331 -19.41 -20.81 12.47
N MET A 332 -19.12 -19.52 12.34
CA MET A 332 -18.48 -18.72 13.40
C MET A 332 -19.31 -18.61 14.67
N LYS A 333 -18.63 -18.36 15.79
CA LYS A 333 -19.27 -18.01 17.06
C LYS A 333 -20.01 -16.68 16.97
N ASN A 334 -20.99 -16.48 17.85
CA ASN A 334 -21.59 -15.17 18.06
C ASN A 334 -20.53 -14.15 18.51
N MET A 335 -20.57 -12.95 17.92
CA MET A 335 -19.62 -11.85 18.11
C MET A 335 -18.18 -12.15 17.67
N ALA A 336 -17.98 -13.13 16.78
CA ALA A 336 -16.68 -13.32 16.14
C ALA A 336 -16.28 -12.05 15.36
N ILE A 337 -15.01 -11.66 15.45
CA ILE A 337 -14.46 -10.50 14.75
C ILE A 337 -13.85 -10.99 13.43
N VAL A 338 -14.24 -10.38 12.32
CA VAL A 338 -13.78 -10.69 10.98
C VAL A 338 -13.08 -9.47 10.39
N SER A 339 -11.86 -9.67 9.91
CA SER A 339 -11.02 -8.61 9.35
C SER A 339 -10.08 -9.15 8.28
N ASN A 340 -9.61 -8.24 7.44
CA ASN A 340 -8.64 -8.49 6.39
C ASN A 340 -7.48 -7.51 6.53
N ILE A 341 -6.26 -8.00 6.41
CA ILE A 341 -5.05 -7.18 6.35
C ILE A 341 -4.24 -7.44 5.07
N GLY A 342 -4.75 -8.28 4.16
CA GLY A 342 -4.28 -8.31 2.77
C GLY A 342 -4.87 -7.16 1.95
N HIS A 343 -4.52 -7.11 0.67
CA HIS A 343 -4.59 -5.88 -0.12
C HIS A 343 -6.02 -5.48 -0.57
N PHE A 344 -6.79 -6.40 -1.17
CA PHE A 344 -8.18 -6.15 -1.62
C PHE A 344 -9.21 -6.72 -0.66
N ASP A 345 -10.47 -6.29 -0.80
CA ASP A 345 -11.61 -6.75 0.01
C ASP A 345 -12.14 -8.14 -0.36
N SER A 346 -11.71 -8.71 -1.49
CA SER A 346 -12.16 -10.01 -2.00
C SER A 346 -11.69 -11.23 -1.19
N GLU A 347 -10.76 -11.08 -0.24
CA GLU A 347 -10.40 -12.17 0.69
C GLU A 347 -11.59 -12.65 1.53
N ILE A 348 -12.58 -11.77 1.73
CA ILE A 348 -13.81 -12.07 2.47
C ILE A 348 -14.98 -11.90 1.51
N GLU A 349 -15.92 -12.85 1.51
CA GLU A 349 -17.14 -12.77 0.68
C GLU A 349 -18.16 -11.75 1.24
N ILE A 350 -17.77 -10.46 1.30
CA ILE A 350 -18.59 -9.36 1.83
C ILE A 350 -19.88 -9.20 1.01
N ALA A 351 -19.80 -9.29 -0.32
CA ALA A 351 -20.98 -9.25 -1.20
C ALA A 351 -21.99 -10.36 -0.87
N GLY A 352 -21.51 -11.53 -0.43
CA GLY A 352 -22.35 -12.65 0.01
C GLY A 352 -23.12 -12.38 1.31
N LEU A 353 -22.80 -11.30 2.02
CA LEU A 353 -23.49 -10.84 3.23
C LEU A 353 -24.49 -9.69 2.96
N ALA A 354 -24.65 -9.24 1.72
CA ALA A 354 -25.46 -8.06 1.40
C ALA A 354 -26.95 -8.21 1.77
N ASN A 355 -27.46 -9.44 1.83
CA ASN A 355 -28.83 -9.75 2.23
C ASN A 355 -29.02 -9.94 3.75
N MET A 356 -27.95 -9.85 4.53
CA MET A 356 -28.00 -9.90 5.99
C MET A 356 -28.35 -8.52 6.55
N LYS A 357 -28.75 -8.47 7.82
CA LYS A 357 -29.00 -7.19 8.48
C LYS A 357 -27.68 -6.62 9.01
N TRP A 358 -27.27 -5.48 8.45
CA TRP A 358 -26.10 -4.73 8.88
C TRP A 358 -26.50 -3.64 9.87
N THR A 359 -25.75 -3.48 10.96
CA THR A 359 -25.89 -2.38 11.91
C THR A 359 -24.51 -1.78 12.16
N GLU A 360 -24.30 -0.56 11.66
CA GLU A 360 -23.05 0.17 11.95
C GLU A 360 -23.01 0.51 13.44
N ILE A 361 -21.94 0.08 14.13
CA ILE A 361 -21.67 0.46 15.52
C ILE A 361 -21.02 1.84 15.55
N LYS A 362 -20.03 2.03 14.69
CA LYS A 362 -19.26 3.26 14.44
C LYS A 362 -18.57 3.14 13.08
N PRO A 363 -17.98 4.21 12.53
CA PRO A 363 -17.28 4.13 11.25
C PRO A 363 -16.30 2.95 11.18
N GLN A 364 -16.41 2.16 10.10
CA GLN A 364 -15.62 0.96 9.82
C GLN A 364 -15.81 -0.20 10.83
N VAL A 365 -16.89 -0.22 11.60
CA VAL A 365 -17.23 -1.33 12.50
C VAL A 365 -18.72 -1.65 12.37
N ASP A 366 -19.01 -2.79 11.77
CA ASP A 366 -20.37 -3.22 11.46
C ASP A 366 -20.72 -4.53 12.17
N GLU A 367 -21.91 -4.63 12.77
CA GLU A 367 -22.51 -5.91 13.13
C GLU A 367 -23.28 -6.48 11.93
N VAL A 368 -23.06 -7.75 11.61
CA VAL A 368 -23.83 -8.49 10.61
C VAL A 368 -24.62 -9.60 11.29
N GLU A 369 -25.95 -9.50 11.26
CA GLU A 369 -26.88 -10.42 11.92
C GLU A 369 -27.40 -11.47 10.93
N PHE A 370 -27.19 -12.75 11.26
CA PHE A 370 -27.65 -13.92 10.51
C PHE A 370 -29.11 -14.29 10.85
N PRO A 371 -29.80 -15.10 10.02
CA PRO A 371 -31.21 -15.45 10.25
C PRO A 371 -31.49 -16.21 11.57
N ASP A 372 -30.49 -16.87 12.14
CA ASP A 372 -30.58 -17.57 13.43
C ASP A 372 -30.35 -16.63 14.64
N GLY A 373 -30.16 -15.33 14.40
CA GLY A 373 -29.92 -14.30 15.41
C GLY A 373 -28.45 -14.17 15.86
N LYS A 374 -27.54 -15.02 15.35
CA LYS A 374 -26.11 -14.88 15.59
C LYS A 374 -25.58 -13.65 14.85
N LYS A 375 -24.70 -12.90 15.50
CA LYS A 375 -24.00 -11.76 14.93
C LYS A 375 -22.51 -12.02 14.77
N ILE A 376 -21.90 -11.36 13.79
CA ILE A 376 -20.44 -11.20 13.68
C ILE A 376 -20.11 -9.71 13.62
N ILE A 377 -18.87 -9.34 13.93
CA ILE A 377 -18.34 -7.98 13.78
C ILE A 377 -17.43 -7.96 12.56
N VAL A 378 -17.76 -7.15 11.56
CA VAL A 378 -16.93 -6.95 10.37
C VAL A 378 -16.20 -5.62 10.48
N LEU A 379 -14.88 -5.65 10.32
CA LEU A 379 -14.03 -4.47 10.36
C LEU A 379 -13.74 -3.96 8.94
N SER A 380 -13.84 -2.64 8.76
CA SER A 380 -13.55 -1.93 7.49
C SER A 380 -14.25 -2.53 6.26
N LYS A 381 -15.42 -3.16 6.45
CA LYS A 381 -16.14 -3.88 5.38
C LYS A 381 -15.24 -4.83 4.57
N GLY A 382 -14.28 -5.46 5.22
CA GLY A 382 -13.34 -6.40 4.58
C GLY A 382 -12.14 -5.76 3.86
N ARG A 383 -11.99 -4.43 3.86
CA ARG A 383 -10.76 -3.76 3.40
C ARG A 383 -9.66 -3.81 4.47
N LEU A 384 -8.44 -3.41 4.09
CA LEU A 384 -7.24 -3.32 4.93
C LEU A 384 -7.50 -2.73 6.32
N VAL A 385 -7.60 -3.60 7.34
CA VAL A 385 -8.05 -3.25 8.69
C VAL A 385 -7.07 -2.32 9.42
N ASN A 386 -5.77 -2.51 9.24
CA ASN A 386 -4.72 -1.71 9.87
C ASN A 386 -4.80 -0.23 9.48
N LEU A 387 -5.22 0.07 8.24
CA LEU A 387 -5.38 1.41 7.73
C LEU A 387 -6.81 1.94 7.91
N GLY A 388 -7.81 1.08 7.74
CA GLY A 388 -9.21 1.46 7.86
C GLY A 388 -9.61 1.78 9.30
N ASN A 389 -9.29 0.89 10.26
CA ASN A 389 -9.64 1.04 11.68
C ASN A 389 -8.54 1.71 12.53
N ALA A 390 -7.33 1.89 12.00
CA ALA A 390 -6.24 2.60 12.68
C ALA A 390 -5.51 3.55 11.73
N THR A 391 -4.17 3.53 11.75
CA THR A 391 -3.31 4.51 11.05
C THR A 391 -2.27 3.84 10.16
N GLY A 392 -2.42 2.55 9.87
CA GLY A 392 -1.43 1.78 9.12
C GLY A 392 -0.15 1.54 9.91
N HIS A 393 0.93 1.27 9.19
CA HIS A 393 2.22 0.97 9.79
C HIS A 393 2.89 2.22 10.40
N PRO A 394 3.67 2.08 11.49
CA PRO A 394 4.39 3.20 12.09
C PRO A 394 5.42 3.84 11.15
N SER A 395 5.72 5.12 11.38
CA SER A 395 6.62 5.91 10.52
C SER A 395 8.00 5.27 10.31
N PHE A 396 8.59 4.66 11.34
CA PHE A 396 9.93 4.08 11.22
C PHE A 396 10.02 2.94 10.20
N VAL A 397 9.03 2.04 10.16
CA VAL A 397 9.06 0.95 9.17
C VAL A 397 8.69 1.46 7.78
N MET A 398 7.75 2.41 7.67
CA MET A 398 7.43 3.05 6.39
C MET A 398 8.59 3.87 5.82
N SER A 399 9.49 4.37 6.67
CA SER A 399 10.73 5.00 6.22
C SER A 399 11.57 4.06 5.37
N ALA A 400 11.62 2.76 5.68
CA ALA A 400 12.36 1.80 4.88
C ALA A 400 11.72 1.61 3.50
N SER A 401 10.41 1.37 3.44
CA SER A 401 9.64 1.25 2.20
C SER A 401 9.76 2.50 1.33
N PHE A 402 9.57 3.68 1.91
CA PHE A 402 9.56 4.93 1.17
C PHE A 402 10.95 5.44 0.78
N THR A 403 11.99 5.01 1.50
CA THR A 403 13.38 5.19 1.03
C THR A 403 13.62 4.36 -0.23
N ASN A 404 13.12 3.11 -0.29
CA ASN A 404 13.15 2.33 -1.52
C ASN A 404 12.37 3.00 -2.65
N GLN A 405 11.14 3.49 -2.40
CA GLN A 405 10.35 4.22 -3.39
C GLN A 405 11.11 5.43 -3.95
N THR A 406 11.71 6.24 -3.07
CA THR A 406 12.46 7.43 -3.49
C THR A 406 13.66 7.05 -4.37
N LEU A 407 14.41 6.01 -4.00
CA LEU A 407 15.53 5.52 -4.80
C LEU A 407 15.08 4.94 -6.14
N ALA A 408 13.96 4.22 -6.16
CA ALA A 408 13.35 3.70 -7.38
C ALA A 408 12.93 4.83 -8.34
N GLN A 409 12.29 5.87 -7.82
CA GLN A 409 11.90 7.05 -8.60
C GLN A 409 13.13 7.78 -9.18
N ILE A 410 14.20 7.96 -8.39
CA ILE A 410 15.45 8.55 -8.88
C ILE A 410 16.03 7.71 -10.02
N GLU A 411 16.08 6.40 -9.86
CA GLU A 411 16.65 5.48 -10.85
C GLU A 411 15.84 5.50 -12.16
N LEU A 412 14.51 5.36 -12.08
CA LEU A 412 13.62 5.44 -13.24
C LEU A 412 13.71 6.79 -13.95
N TRP A 413 13.81 7.88 -13.20
CA TRP A 413 13.85 9.22 -13.80
C TRP A 413 15.17 9.49 -14.53
N THR A 414 16.28 9.14 -13.88
CA THR A 414 17.63 9.54 -14.31
C THR A 414 18.29 8.53 -15.24
N LYS A 415 17.80 7.29 -15.29
CA LYS A 415 18.39 6.19 -16.06
C LYS A 415 17.36 5.27 -16.74
N SER A 416 16.14 5.75 -17.00
CA SER A 416 15.07 4.98 -17.67
C SER A 416 15.56 4.18 -18.90
N GLU A 417 16.43 4.79 -19.70
CA GLU A 417 16.96 4.26 -20.95
C GLU A 417 17.91 3.06 -20.78
N THR A 418 18.37 2.78 -19.56
CA THR A 418 19.17 1.58 -19.27
C THR A 418 18.32 0.36 -18.96
N TYR A 419 16.99 0.53 -18.84
CA TYR A 419 16.05 -0.53 -18.55
C TYR A 419 15.23 -0.90 -19.79
N GLY A 420 14.94 -2.18 -19.94
CA GLY A 420 13.92 -2.65 -20.89
C GLY A 420 12.52 -2.54 -20.29
N ASN A 421 11.51 -2.88 -21.07
CA ASN A 421 10.13 -2.92 -20.61
C ASN A 421 9.84 -4.21 -19.84
N ASP A 422 10.38 -4.31 -18.63
CA ASP A 422 10.24 -5.44 -17.73
C ASP A 422 10.20 -4.97 -16.26
N VAL A 423 10.01 -5.92 -15.35
CA VAL A 423 9.96 -5.70 -13.91
C VAL A 423 11.32 -6.01 -13.28
N TYR A 424 11.91 -5.01 -12.64
CA TYR A 424 13.22 -5.06 -11.98
C TYR A 424 13.07 -4.94 -10.47
N VAL A 425 14.04 -5.45 -9.72
CA VAL A 425 14.19 -5.15 -8.28
C VAL A 425 15.32 -4.16 -8.08
N LEU A 426 15.29 -3.40 -6.97
CA LEU A 426 16.41 -2.51 -6.63
C LEU A 426 17.71 -3.32 -6.47
N PRO A 427 18.85 -2.81 -6.98
CA PRO A 427 20.15 -3.43 -6.75
C PRO A 427 20.43 -3.63 -5.27
N LYS A 428 21.02 -4.78 -4.91
CA LYS A 428 21.26 -5.18 -3.51
C LYS A 428 22.03 -4.15 -2.68
N HIS A 429 22.97 -3.42 -3.25
CA HIS A 429 23.71 -2.38 -2.53
C HIS A 429 22.82 -1.18 -2.14
N LEU A 430 21.76 -0.88 -2.89
CA LEU A 430 20.78 0.14 -2.51
C LEU A 430 19.88 -0.36 -1.39
N ASP A 431 19.49 -1.63 -1.42
CA ASP A 431 18.74 -2.29 -0.35
C ASP A 431 19.54 -2.29 0.98
N GLU A 432 20.83 -2.62 0.92
CA GLU A 432 21.75 -2.50 2.05
C GLU A 432 21.93 -1.06 2.52
N LYS A 433 21.98 -0.08 1.59
CA LYS A 433 21.99 1.35 1.92
C LYS A 433 20.73 1.75 2.68
N VAL A 434 19.55 1.30 2.24
CA VAL A 434 18.30 1.56 2.96
C VAL A 434 18.41 1.07 4.39
N ALA A 435 18.84 -0.17 4.63
CA ALA A 435 19.03 -0.69 5.99
C ALA A 435 20.01 0.17 6.80
N ALA A 436 21.17 0.49 6.22
CA ALA A 436 22.23 1.26 6.87
C ALA A 436 21.74 2.65 7.34
N LEU A 437 20.93 3.34 6.53
CA LEU A 437 20.38 4.66 6.86
C LEU A 437 19.45 4.66 8.10
N HIS A 438 18.97 3.50 8.54
CA HIS A 438 18.07 3.39 9.70
C HIS A 438 18.80 2.98 10.99
N LEU A 439 20.04 2.49 10.91
CA LEU A 439 20.74 1.90 12.05
C LEU A 439 21.12 2.92 13.14
N GLU A 440 21.55 4.12 12.75
CA GLU A 440 22.01 5.15 13.70
C GLU A 440 20.89 5.57 14.66
N LYS A 441 19.66 5.75 14.16
CA LYS A 441 18.48 6.11 14.95
C LYS A 441 18.18 5.07 16.05
N LEU A 442 18.50 3.80 15.81
CA LEU A 442 18.34 2.70 16.77
C LEU A 442 19.57 2.49 17.66
N GLY A 443 20.63 3.29 17.50
CA GLY A 443 21.90 3.11 18.21
C GLY A 443 22.66 1.84 17.82
N VAL A 444 22.37 1.27 16.64
CA VAL A 444 23.00 0.05 16.16
C VAL A 444 24.35 0.39 15.53
N LYS A 445 25.43 -0.24 16.02
CA LYS A 445 26.79 -0.07 15.50
C LYS A 445 27.16 -1.22 14.59
N LEU A 446 27.39 -0.92 13.31
CA LEU A 446 27.77 -1.92 12.33
C LEU A 446 29.27 -2.26 12.45
N THR A 447 29.59 -3.55 12.47
CA THR A 447 30.99 -4.01 12.41
C THR A 447 31.49 -3.92 10.97
N GLN A 448 32.70 -3.39 10.77
CA GLN A 448 33.35 -3.37 9.46
C GLN A 448 34.24 -4.60 9.29
N LEU A 449 34.15 -5.22 8.11
CA LEU A 449 35.06 -6.31 7.74
C LEU A 449 36.48 -5.74 7.60
N SER A 450 37.47 -6.46 8.15
CA SER A 450 38.85 -6.29 7.70
C SER A 450 39.00 -6.84 6.28
N GLN A 451 39.97 -6.34 5.51
CA GLN A 451 40.26 -6.85 4.17
C GLN A 451 40.45 -8.38 4.17
N ARG A 452 41.15 -8.91 5.18
CA ARG A 452 41.36 -10.36 5.33
C ARG A 452 40.04 -11.14 5.47
N GLN A 453 39.04 -10.60 6.18
CA GLN A 453 37.74 -11.26 6.32
C GLN A 453 36.93 -11.18 5.02
N ALA A 454 36.96 -10.02 4.36
CA ALA A 454 36.30 -9.80 3.08
C ALA A 454 36.81 -10.79 2.01
N ASP A 455 38.14 -10.91 1.89
CA ASP A 455 38.79 -11.87 0.98
C ASP A 455 38.43 -13.33 1.31
N TYR A 456 38.28 -13.67 2.61
CA TYR A 456 37.98 -15.03 3.05
C TYR A 456 36.58 -15.52 2.62
N ILE A 457 35.58 -14.63 2.66
CA ILE A 457 34.19 -14.97 2.26
C ILE A 457 33.86 -14.53 0.82
N GLY A 458 34.80 -13.89 0.12
CA GLY A 458 34.65 -13.51 -1.28
C GLY A 458 33.67 -12.35 -1.53
N VAL A 459 33.66 -11.34 -0.67
CA VAL A 459 32.82 -10.13 -0.82
C VAL A 459 33.66 -8.85 -0.68
N PRO A 460 33.24 -7.69 -1.22
CA PRO A 460 33.89 -6.41 -0.93
C PRO A 460 33.68 -5.98 0.53
N VAL A 461 34.59 -5.15 1.07
CA VAL A 461 34.46 -4.60 2.44
C VAL A 461 33.16 -3.80 2.61
N GLU A 462 32.73 -3.09 1.57
CA GLU A 462 31.52 -2.25 1.56
C GLU A 462 30.29 -2.95 0.98
N GLY A 463 30.38 -4.25 0.71
CA GLY A 463 29.29 -5.02 0.11
C GLY A 463 29.20 -4.91 -1.43
N PRO A 464 28.17 -5.51 -2.05
CA PRO A 464 27.08 -6.25 -1.40
C PRO A 464 27.57 -7.51 -0.65
N PHE A 465 26.93 -7.80 0.48
CA PHE A 465 27.41 -8.82 1.43
C PHE A 465 26.81 -10.21 1.22
N LYS A 466 25.82 -10.34 0.34
CA LYS A 466 25.07 -11.58 0.10
C LYS A 466 24.84 -11.80 -1.39
N PRO A 467 24.74 -13.05 -1.86
CA PRO A 467 24.38 -13.34 -3.24
C PRO A 467 22.92 -12.95 -3.50
N ASP A 468 22.55 -12.79 -4.78
CA ASP A 468 21.23 -12.30 -5.17
C ASP A 468 20.07 -13.19 -4.71
N HIS A 469 20.26 -14.51 -4.74
CA HIS A 469 19.26 -15.51 -4.35
C HIS A 469 19.14 -15.72 -2.82
N TYR A 470 19.83 -14.93 -2.02
CA TYR A 470 19.76 -15.03 -0.57
C TYR A 470 18.42 -14.49 -0.06
N ARG A 471 17.75 -15.25 0.81
CA ARG A 471 16.41 -14.92 1.34
C ARG A 471 16.55 -14.14 2.65
N TYR A 472 17.10 -12.92 2.61
CA TYR A 472 17.50 -12.05 3.75
C TYR A 472 18.93 -12.14 4.20
#